data_AF-A0A1A8P2I3-F1
#
_entry.id   AF-A0A1A8P2I3-F1
#
_cell.length_a   1.000
_cell.length_b   1.000
_cell.length_c   1.000
_cell.angle_alpha   90.00
_cell.angle_beta   90.00
_cell.angle_gamma   90.00
#
_symmetry.space_group_name_H-M   'P 1'
#
loop_
_entity.id
_entity.type
_entity.pdbx_description
1 polymer ?
#
loop_
_entity_poly.entity_id
_entity_poly.type
_entity_poly.pdbx_seq_one_letter_code
_entity_poly.pdbx_strand_id
1 'polypeptide(L)'
;KRPDIFDRLTEIREKPDITSHKKLKTQLKERFTHVCEGIDQQKISVLLNEIYTDLYIIEGERGDVNTQHEIKQVQDAKFKPAKEEKSIKYCDIFRLDSDNKPIKTVLTIGVAGIGKTFASVKYILDWAESVT
;
A
#
# COMPACT_ATOMS: atom_id res chain seq x y z
N LYS A 1 6.81 29.70 -2.00
CA LYS A 1 6.53 28.44 -1.25
C LYS A 1 7.75 27.53 -1.39
N ARG A 2 8.41 27.13 -0.28
CA ARG A 2 9.44 26.08 -0.33
C ARG A 2 8.74 24.73 -0.56
N PRO A 3 9.20 23.88 -1.48
CA PRO A 3 8.71 22.51 -1.58
C PRO A 3 9.06 21.76 -0.28
N ASP A 4 8.14 20.91 0.17
CA ASP A 4 8.33 20.03 1.31
C ASP A 4 9.52 19.08 1.06
N ILE A 5 10.21 18.65 2.12
CA ILE A 5 11.33 17.70 2.05
C ILE A 5 10.87 16.39 1.36
N PHE A 6 9.64 15.95 1.65
CA PHE A 6 9.06 14.77 1.01
C PHE A 6 8.83 14.95 -0.49
N ASP A 7 8.47 16.15 -0.93
CA ASP A 7 8.31 16.45 -2.37
C ASP A 7 9.64 16.30 -3.11
N ARG A 8 10.76 16.70 -2.50
CA ARG A 8 12.09 16.60 -3.11
C ARG A 8 12.63 15.17 -3.18
N LEU A 9 12.30 14.33 -2.19
CA LEU A 9 12.78 12.95 -2.10
C LEU A 9 12.03 12.00 -3.04
N THR A 10 10.77 12.32 -3.36
CA THR A 10 9.90 11.48 -4.19
C THR A 10 9.86 11.94 -5.65
N GLU A 11 10.60 12.98 -6.01
CA GLU A 11 10.66 13.53 -7.36
C GLU A 11 11.46 12.61 -8.27
N ILE A 12 10.76 11.92 -9.19
CA ILE A 12 11.40 11.11 -10.23
C ILE A 12 12.02 12.06 -11.25
N ARG A 13 13.36 12.17 -11.22
CA ARG A 13 14.12 13.12 -12.04
C ARG A 13 14.24 12.69 -13.50
N GLU A 14 14.24 11.39 -13.77
CA GLU A 14 14.31 10.82 -15.12
C GLU A 14 13.47 9.55 -15.22
N LYS A 15 12.78 9.36 -16.35
CA LYS A 15 12.07 8.10 -16.61
C LYS A 15 13.10 7.01 -16.92
N PRO A 16 13.03 5.83 -16.28
CA PRO A 16 13.94 4.73 -16.58
C PRO A 16 13.78 4.28 -18.04
N ASP A 17 14.87 3.85 -18.67
CA ASP A 17 14.82 3.30 -20.02
C ASP A 17 14.00 1.99 -20.05
N ILE A 18 13.52 1.62 -21.24
CA ILE A 18 12.63 0.48 -21.45
C ILE A 18 13.25 -0.83 -20.96
N THR A 19 14.57 -1.00 -21.16
CA THR A 19 15.29 -2.22 -20.79
C THR A 19 15.39 -2.34 -19.27
N SER A 20 15.77 -1.26 -18.59
CA SER A 20 15.83 -1.21 -17.13
C SER A 20 14.45 -1.42 -16.50
N HIS A 21 13.41 -0.80 -17.08
CA HIS A 21 12.03 -0.98 -16.60
C HIS A 21 11.54 -2.43 -16.75
N LYS A 22 11.80 -3.07 -17.89
CA LYS A 22 11.45 -4.48 -18.11
C LYS A 22 12.21 -5.40 -17.15
N LYS A 23 13.50 -5.17 -16.96
CA LYS A 23 14.34 -5.93 -16.03
C LYS A 23 13.82 -5.83 -14.60
N LEU A 24 13.46 -4.62 -14.15
CA LEU A 24 12.86 -4.41 -12.83
C LEU A 24 11.55 -5.17 -12.67
N LYS A 25 10.64 -5.11 -13.65
CA LYS A 25 9.38 -5.86 -13.61
C LYS A 25 9.62 -7.37 -13.48
N THR A 26 10.53 -7.93 -14.27
CA THR A 26 10.88 -9.36 -14.18
C THR A 26 11.40 -9.73 -12.79
N GLN A 27 12.32 -8.94 -12.22
CA GLN A 27 12.88 -9.20 -10.89
C GLN A 27 11.82 -9.13 -9.78
N LEU A 28 10.92 -8.15 -9.85
CA LEU A 28 9.84 -8.02 -8.87
C LEU A 28 8.83 -9.15 -8.99
N LYS A 29 8.49 -9.56 -10.22
CA LYS A 29 7.64 -10.74 -10.45
C LYS A 29 8.26 -11.97 -9.80
N GLU A 30 9.48 -12.33 -10.18
CA GLU A 30 10.18 -13.50 -9.63
C GLU A 30 10.26 -13.47 -8.08
N ARG A 31 10.49 -12.30 -7.50
CA ARG A 31 10.60 -12.13 -6.05
C ARG A 31 9.28 -12.29 -5.30
N PHE A 32 8.15 -11.91 -5.90
CA PHE A 32 6.87 -11.78 -5.19
C PHE A 32 5.77 -12.72 -5.69
N THR A 33 6.00 -13.50 -6.75
CA THR A 33 5.04 -14.51 -7.23
C THR A 33 4.72 -15.56 -6.17
N HIS A 34 5.71 -15.94 -5.35
CA HIS A 34 5.57 -17.01 -4.38
C HIS A 34 5.74 -16.50 -2.96
N VAL A 35 5.02 -17.11 -2.02
CA VAL A 35 5.13 -16.85 -0.59
C VAL A 35 5.20 -18.17 0.19
N CYS A 36 5.91 -18.15 1.32
CA CYS A 36 6.04 -19.28 2.22
C CYS A 36 5.26 -19.02 3.51
N GLU A 37 4.68 -20.07 4.08
CA GLU A 37 4.05 -19.98 5.39
C GLU A 37 5.11 -19.99 6.51
N GLY A 38 5.16 -18.91 7.29
CA GLY A 38 6.11 -18.75 8.40
C GLY A 38 7.51 -18.28 7.98
N ILE A 39 8.48 -18.42 8.88
CA ILE A 39 9.88 -18.01 8.67
C ILE A 39 10.76 -19.12 8.08
N ASP A 40 10.22 -20.33 7.99
CA ASP A 40 10.95 -21.48 7.50
C ASP A 40 10.86 -21.54 5.97
N GLN A 41 11.94 -21.14 5.32
CA GLN A 41 12.06 -21.16 3.86
C GLN A 41 12.05 -22.57 3.28
N GLN A 42 12.11 -23.63 4.10
CA GLN A 42 12.01 -25.02 3.67
C GLN A 42 10.54 -25.52 3.57
N LYS A 43 9.56 -24.72 3.99
CA LYS A 43 8.14 -25.06 3.87
C LYS A 43 7.54 -24.64 2.52
N ILE A 44 6.44 -25.33 2.21
CA ILE A 44 5.58 -25.23 1.04
C ILE A 44 5.48 -23.79 0.55
N SER A 45 5.90 -23.58 -0.70
CA SER A 45 5.75 -22.34 -1.42
C SER A 45 4.44 -22.36 -2.19
N VAL A 46 3.63 -21.31 -2.05
CA VAL A 46 2.34 -21.15 -2.75
C VAL A 46 2.33 -19.87 -3.58
N LEU A 47 1.57 -19.88 -4.68
CA LEU A 47 1.39 -18.71 -5.51
C LEU A 47 0.59 -17.66 -4.74
N LEU A 48 1.11 -16.43 -4.68
CA LEU A 48 0.47 -15.32 -3.97
C LEU A 48 -0.97 -15.11 -4.47
N ASN A 49 -1.18 -15.15 -5.79
CA ASN A 49 -2.48 -14.92 -6.41
C ASN A 49 -3.52 -16.00 -6.08
N GLU A 50 -3.11 -17.20 -5.67
CA GLU A 50 -4.05 -18.29 -5.30
C GLU A 50 -4.59 -18.13 -3.87
N ILE A 51 -3.84 -17.43 -3.01
CA ILE A 51 -4.17 -17.28 -1.60
C ILE A 51 -4.53 -15.84 -1.20
N TYR A 52 -4.31 -14.87 -2.09
CA TYR A 52 -4.64 -13.48 -1.84
C TYR A 52 -6.16 -13.28 -1.87
N THR A 53 -6.67 -12.68 -0.81
CA THR A 53 -8.06 -12.25 -0.71
C THR A 53 -8.13 -10.73 -0.67
N ASP A 54 -9.17 -10.17 -1.30
CA ASP A 54 -9.35 -8.73 -1.35
C ASP A 54 -9.51 -8.14 0.05
N LEU A 55 -8.82 -7.04 0.30
CA LEU A 55 -8.91 -6.32 1.56
C LEU A 55 -9.98 -5.24 1.49
N TYR A 56 -10.76 -5.13 2.57
CA TYR A 56 -11.63 -3.97 2.78
C TYR A 56 -10.77 -2.79 3.25
N ILE A 57 -10.45 -1.90 2.32
CA ILE A 57 -9.68 -0.68 2.59
C ILE A 57 -10.63 0.50 2.71
N ILE A 58 -10.44 1.30 3.75
CA ILE A 58 -11.20 2.53 4.01
C ILE A 58 -10.28 3.74 3.99
N GLU A 59 -10.83 4.88 3.60
CA GLU A 59 -10.13 6.16 3.70
C GLU A 59 -9.92 6.55 5.16
N GLY A 60 -8.66 6.77 5.56
CA GLY A 60 -8.32 7.26 6.90
C GLY A 60 -8.64 8.74 7.07
N GLU A 61 -8.89 9.19 8.31
CA GLU A 61 -9.05 10.61 8.58
C GLU A 61 -7.76 11.39 8.26
N ARG A 62 -7.90 12.51 7.53
CA ARG A 62 -6.80 13.38 7.07
C ARG A 62 -6.22 14.27 8.19
N GLY A 63 -6.08 13.73 9.40
CA GLY A 63 -5.58 14.43 10.60
C GLY A 63 -4.06 14.33 10.76
N ASP A 64 -3.46 15.35 11.40
CA ASP A 64 -2.03 15.41 11.68
C ASP A 64 -1.53 14.14 12.40
N VAL A 65 -0.46 13.54 11.84
CA VAL A 65 0.14 12.26 12.25
C VAL A 65 0.94 12.38 13.56
N ASN A 66 0.50 13.20 14.51
CA ASN A 66 1.19 13.37 15.78
C ASN A 66 0.24 13.67 16.93
N THR A 67 -0.23 12.63 17.63
CA THR A 67 -0.34 12.68 19.10
C THR A 67 -0.58 11.27 19.70
N GLN A 68 0.52 10.69 20.19
CA GLN A 68 0.60 9.93 21.44
C GLN A 68 -0.29 8.67 21.57
N HIS A 69 0.34 7.52 21.30
CA HIS A 69 -0.10 6.16 21.64
C HIS A 69 -1.37 5.66 20.95
N GLU A 70 -1.18 4.60 20.14
CA GLU A 70 -2.19 3.79 19.46
C GLU A 70 -3.30 3.21 20.39
N ILE A 71 -3.16 3.36 21.70
CA ILE A 71 -4.11 2.89 22.72
C ILE A 71 -5.34 3.80 22.84
N LYS A 72 -5.21 5.12 22.59
CA LYS A 72 -6.36 6.05 22.71
C LYS A 72 -7.28 6.04 21.48
N GLN A 73 -6.74 5.83 20.28
CA GLN A 73 -7.55 5.87 19.05
C GLN A 73 -8.53 4.71 18.91
N VAL A 74 -8.25 3.54 19.52
CA VAL A 74 -9.19 2.40 19.55
C VAL A 74 -10.38 2.66 20.49
N GLN A 75 -10.19 3.45 21.57
CA GLN A 75 -11.28 3.80 22.48
C GLN A 75 -12.15 4.92 21.92
N ASP A 76 -11.55 5.91 21.23
CA ASP A 76 -12.28 7.03 20.62
C ASP A 76 -13.06 6.63 19.35
N ALA A 77 -12.73 5.49 18.72
CA ALA A 77 -13.54 4.91 17.64
C ALA A 77 -14.95 4.48 18.09
N LYS A 78 -15.19 4.30 19.41
CA LYS A 78 -16.52 4.00 19.95
C LYS A 78 -17.41 5.24 20.06
N PHE A 79 -16.88 6.45 19.83
CA PHE A 79 -17.61 7.69 20.12
C PHE A 79 -17.41 8.78 19.06
N LYS A 80 -17.40 8.42 17.78
CA LYS A 80 -17.61 9.39 16.70
C LYS A 80 -18.92 9.08 15.99
N PRO A 81 -19.78 10.08 15.71
CA PRO A 81 -20.96 9.88 14.88
C PRO A 81 -20.51 9.29 13.54
N ALA A 82 -21.23 8.30 13.03
CA ALA A 82 -20.91 7.57 11.81
C ALA A 82 -20.73 8.55 10.63
N LYS A 83 -19.50 9.02 10.41
CA LYS A 83 -19.11 9.47 9.08
C LYS A 83 -19.20 8.25 8.19
N GLU A 84 -19.81 8.42 7.02
CA GLU A 84 -19.88 7.36 6.02
C GLU A 84 -18.46 6.86 5.74
N GLU A 85 -18.22 5.58 6.05
CA GLU A 85 -16.96 4.94 5.71
C GLU A 85 -16.83 4.92 4.19
N LYS A 86 -15.82 5.63 3.68
CA LYS A 86 -15.52 5.61 2.26
C LYS A 86 -14.57 4.47 1.96
N SER A 87 -15.13 3.40 1.40
CA SER A 87 -14.33 2.28 0.88
C SER A 87 -13.47 2.75 -0.29
N ILE A 88 -12.22 2.32 -0.30
CA ILE A 88 -11.25 2.56 -1.37
C ILE A 88 -10.99 1.22 -2.06
N LYS A 89 -11.13 1.20 -3.39
CA LYS A 89 -10.66 0.06 -4.18
C LYS A 89 -9.14 0.02 -4.15
N TYR A 90 -8.59 -1.18 -4.07
CA TYR A 90 -7.15 -1.38 -4.01
C TYR A 90 -6.37 -0.73 -5.17
N CYS A 91 -6.84 -0.84 -6.41
CA CYS A 91 -6.21 -0.19 -7.57
C CYS A 91 -6.30 1.35 -7.55
N ASP A 92 -7.06 1.90 -6.61
CA ASP A 92 -7.40 3.32 -6.56
C ASP A 92 -6.65 4.06 -5.45
N ILE A 93 -5.78 3.39 -4.68
CA ILE A 93 -5.09 3.96 -3.52
C ILE A 93 -4.17 5.15 -3.86
N PHE A 94 -3.74 5.28 -5.13
CA PHE A 94 -2.93 6.41 -5.63
C PHE A 94 -3.70 7.29 -6.63
N ARG A 95 -5.03 7.22 -6.70
CA ARG A 95 -5.82 8.12 -7.56
C ARG A 95 -5.69 9.58 -7.12
N LEU A 96 -6.11 10.49 -8.01
CA LEU A 96 -6.12 11.92 -7.72
C LEU A 96 -6.99 12.20 -6.49
N ASP A 97 -6.55 13.11 -5.63
CA ASP A 97 -7.34 13.60 -4.52
C ASP A 97 -8.50 14.49 -5.00
N SER A 98 -9.34 14.96 -4.09
CA SER A 98 -10.49 15.82 -4.41
C SER A 98 -10.09 17.13 -5.11
N ASP A 99 -8.84 17.57 -4.99
CA ASP A 99 -8.29 18.76 -5.65
C ASP A 99 -7.64 18.41 -7.00
N ASN A 100 -7.84 17.19 -7.51
CA ASN A 100 -7.23 16.68 -8.73
C ASN A 100 -5.69 16.61 -8.68
N LYS A 101 -5.11 16.49 -7.47
CA LYS A 101 -3.67 16.37 -7.28
C LYS A 101 -3.27 14.90 -7.13
N PRO A 102 -2.16 14.46 -7.73
CA PRO A 102 -1.68 13.09 -7.59
C PRO A 102 -1.27 12.79 -6.15
N ILE A 103 -1.80 11.70 -5.59
CA ILE A 103 -1.35 11.16 -4.31
C ILE A 103 0.04 10.58 -4.51
N LYS A 104 1.01 11.09 -3.74
CA LYS A 104 2.41 10.61 -3.77
C LYS A 104 2.72 9.61 -2.67
N THR A 105 1.94 9.64 -1.59
CA THR A 105 2.21 8.86 -0.36
C THR A 105 0.90 8.32 0.20
N VAL A 106 0.93 7.05 0.59
CA VAL A 106 -0.16 6.36 1.27
C VAL A 106 0.39 5.73 2.54
N LEU A 107 -0.32 5.88 3.65
CA LEU A 107 -0.03 5.20 4.92
C LEU A 107 -1.16 4.22 5.23
N THR A 108 -0.85 2.92 5.21
CA THR A 108 -1.81 1.88 5.62
C THR A 108 -1.74 1.67 7.12
N ILE A 109 -2.85 1.88 7.82
CA ILE A 109 -2.98 1.67 9.27
C ILE A 109 -3.85 0.44 9.51
N GLY A 110 -3.51 -0.35 10.53
CA GLY A 110 -4.30 -1.52 10.92
C GLY A 110 -3.58 -2.36 11.97
N VAL A 111 -4.32 -3.24 12.62
CA VAL A 111 -3.78 -4.12 13.69
C VAL A 111 -2.70 -5.08 13.18
N ALA A 112 -1.95 -5.68 14.09
CA ALA A 112 -0.97 -6.72 13.75
C ALA A 112 -1.65 -7.91 13.05
N GLY A 113 -1.00 -8.50 12.07
CA GLY A 113 -1.53 -9.67 11.34
C GLY A 113 -2.62 -9.40 10.30
N ILE A 114 -3.18 -8.18 10.21
CA ILE A 114 -4.28 -7.85 9.28
C ILE A 114 -3.91 -7.88 7.78
N GLY A 115 -2.65 -8.13 7.45
CA GLY A 115 -2.22 -8.28 6.04
C GLY A 115 -1.66 -7.01 5.36
N LYS A 116 -1.29 -5.96 6.09
CA LYS A 116 -0.69 -4.72 5.52
C LYS A 116 0.49 -4.99 4.58
N THR A 117 1.48 -5.76 5.05
CA THR A 117 2.65 -6.13 4.25
C THR A 117 2.27 -6.99 3.04
N PHE A 118 1.32 -7.91 3.23
CA PHE A 118 0.84 -8.81 2.19
C PHE A 118 0.14 -8.04 1.06
N ALA A 119 -0.64 -7.01 1.42
CA ALA A 119 -1.26 -6.07 0.48
C ALA A 119 -0.22 -5.32 -0.36
N SER A 120 0.86 -4.82 0.26
CA SER A 120 1.93 -4.12 -0.46
C SER A 120 2.68 -5.05 -1.41
N VAL A 121 2.93 -6.30 -1.00
CA VAL A 121 3.58 -7.32 -1.84
C VAL A 121 2.71 -7.65 -3.05
N LYS A 122 1.40 -7.85 -2.86
CA LYS A 122 0.45 -8.05 -3.96
C LYS A 122 0.46 -6.87 -4.95
N TYR A 123 0.64 -5.64 -4.46
CA TYR A 123 0.56 -4.43 -5.28
C TYR A 123 1.71 -4.39 -6.26
N ILE A 124 2.89 -4.70 -5.72
CA ILE A 124 4.13 -4.77 -6.49
C ILE A 124 4.05 -5.89 -7.52
N LEU A 125 3.48 -7.05 -7.16
CA LEU A 125 3.29 -8.16 -8.10
C LEU A 125 2.34 -7.77 -9.24
N ASP A 126 1.16 -7.22 -8.93
CA ASP A 126 0.16 -6.81 -9.93
C ASP A 126 0.70 -5.75 -10.89
N TRP A 127 1.44 -4.78 -10.36
CA TRP A 127 2.12 -3.78 -11.16
C TRP A 127 3.17 -4.39 -12.10
N ALA A 128 3.94 -5.36 -11.61
CA ALA A 128 4.95 -6.06 -12.40
C ALA A 128 4.31 -6.94 -13.49
N GLU A 129 3.17 -7.58 -13.20
CA GLU A 129 2.40 -8.39 -14.15
C GLU A 129 1.57 -7.56 -15.13
N SER A 130 1.44 -6.25 -14.89
CA SER A 130 0.61 -5.32 -15.68
C SER A 130 -0.88 -5.67 -15.62
N VAL A 131 -1.32 -6.15 -14.45
CA VAL A 131 -2.73 -6.51 -14.15
C VAL A 131 -3.50 -5.29 -13.59
N THR A 132 -2.81 -4.20 -13.27
CA THR A 132 -3.37 -2.95 -12.72
C THR A 132 -3.78 -1.95 -13.80
#